data_AF-A0AAX2ZNX8-F1
#
_entry.id   AF-A0AAX2ZNX8-F1
#
_cell.length_a   1.000
_cell.length_b   1.000
_cell.length_c   1.000
_cell.angle_alpha   90.00
_cell.angle_beta   90.00
_cell.angle_gamma   90.00
#
_symmetry.space_group_name_H-M   'P 1'
#
loop_
_entity.id
_entity.type
_entity.pdbx_description
1 polymer ?
#
loop_
_entity_poly.entity_id
_entity_poly.type
_entity_poly.pdbx_seq_one_letter_code
_entity_poly.pdbx_strand_id
1 'polypeptide(L)'
;MASINNTDILKSIDYAKKNQLFEKLNNIYDTLPKGECTGCGNCCMESVGINLIEFLNIFNYLQDKSELRKKSIDRIIDYYFLEFMEKKSCPFKDENNRCKIYEVRPLNCRLFGHWKKEDYNKNLKDVTDKNKQYKNIMKVKYGINISDEVVNYKIKYCEEFMPENKYLSKSERLNFADNIMVLDSSLFSKGVIDIEFRDRGVVEYFIDSLLDQNMSYNIKVRISKERDTSKRTISRLKRILIK
;
A
#
# COMPACT_ATOMS: atom_id res chain seq x y z
N MET A 1 11.51 -4.78 -18.31
CA MET A 1 11.81 -3.53 -17.59
C MET A 1 10.74 -3.34 -16.52
N ALA A 2 10.98 -2.56 -15.46
CA ALA A 2 9.95 -2.30 -14.46
C ALA A 2 8.73 -1.60 -15.09
N SER A 3 7.51 -1.89 -14.61
CA SER A 3 6.28 -1.26 -15.13
C SER A 3 6.22 0.24 -14.83
N ILE A 4 6.84 0.66 -13.72
CA ILE A 4 7.08 2.07 -13.40
C ILE A 4 8.59 2.25 -13.37
N ASN A 5 9.16 2.81 -14.44
CA ASN A 5 10.61 2.92 -14.52
C ASN A 5 11.15 3.98 -13.52
N ASN A 6 12.34 3.73 -12.98
CA ASN A 6 12.94 4.60 -11.97
C ASN A 6 13.21 6.02 -12.50
N THR A 7 13.51 6.18 -13.79
CA THR A 7 13.73 7.48 -14.41
C THR A 7 12.48 8.35 -14.35
N ASP A 8 11.30 7.79 -14.65
CA ASP A 8 10.03 8.49 -14.62
C ASP A 8 9.57 8.78 -13.20
N ILE A 9 9.89 7.88 -12.24
CA ILE A 9 9.70 8.18 -10.80
C ILE A 9 10.51 9.41 -10.40
N LEU A 10 11.79 9.47 -10.77
CA LEU A 10 12.66 10.59 -10.43
C LEU A 10 12.19 11.89 -11.11
N LYS A 11 11.85 11.85 -12.41
CA LYS A 11 11.24 12.99 -13.11
C LYS A 11 9.94 13.45 -12.45
N SER A 12 9.10 12.53 -12.00
CA SER A 12 7.85 12.84 -11.31
C SER A 12 8.09 13.49 -9.95
N ILE A 13 9.11 13.03 -9.21
CA ILE A 13 9.53 13.65 -7.95
C ILE A 13 10.05 15.06 -8.19
N ASP A 14 10.88 15.28 -9.21
CA ASP A 14 11.40 16.61 -9.55
C ASP A 14 10.27 17.55 -9.98
N TYR A 15 9.32 17.06 -10.78
CA TYR A 15 8.11 17.79 -11.12
C TYR A 15 7.28 18.12 -9.88
N ALA A 16 7.06 17.16 -8.98
CA ALA A 16 6.30 17.34 -7.75
C ALA A 16 6.93 18.41 -6.85
N LYS A 17 8.27 18.39 -6.69
CA LYS A 17 9.01 19.42 -5.94
C LYS A 17 8.87 20.79 -6.60
N LYS A 18 9.11 20.89 -7.92
CA LYS A 18 9.03 22.15 -8.67
C LYS A 18 7.64 22.81 -8.59
N ASN A 19 6.58 22.00 -8.55
CA ASN A 19 5.19 22.47 -8.53
C ASN A 19 4.54 22.43 -7.13
N GLN A 20 5.35 22.22 -6.10
CA GLN A 20 4.95 22.17 -4.69
C GLN A 20 3.83 21.17 -4.39
N LEU A 21 3.83 20.02 -5.07
CA LEU A 21 2.78 19.01 -4.93
C LEU A 21 2.87 18.28 -3.58
N PHE A 22 4.08 18.10 -3.03
CA PHE A 22 4.24 17.50 -1.70
C PHE A 22 3.76 18.42 -0.59
N GLU A 23 3.98 19.72 -0.73
CA GLU A 23 3.46 20.75 0.16
C GLU A 23 1.94 20.80 0.10
N LYS A 24 1.35 20.75 -1.11
CA LYS A 24 -0.11 20.64 -1.27
C LYS A 24 -0.67 19.36 -0.65
N LEU A 25 0.01 18.23 -0.82
CA LEU A 25 -0.36 16.97 -0.18
C LEU A 25 -0.35 17.10 1.35
N ASN A 26 0.69 17.70 1.92
CA ASN A 26 0.78 17.93 3.36
C ASN A 26 -0.28 18.91 3.84
N ASN A 27 -0.58 19.98 3.09
CA ASN A 27 -1.68 20.89 3.42
C ASN A 27 -3.03 20.17 3.47
N ILE A 28 -3.29 19.23 2.55
CA ILE A 28 -4.49 18.38 2.62
C ILE A 28 -4.47 17.57 3.92
N TYR A 29 -3.34 16.95 4.26
CA TYR A 29 -3.22 16.18 5.49
C TYR A 29 -3.38 17.02 6.77
N ASP A 30 -2.91 18.26 6.78
CA ASP A 30 -3.03 19.16 7.94
C ASP A 30 -4.48 19.57 8.22
N THR A 31 -5.36 19.49 7.21
CA THR A 31 -6.80 19.71 7.36
C THR A 31 -7.57 18.48 7.84
N LEU A 32 -6.93 17.30 7.92
CA LEU A 32 -7.55 16.13 8.52
C LEU A 32 -7.86 16.41 9.99
N PRO A 33 -9.09 16.12 10.48
CA PRO A 33 -9.37 16.20 11.90
C PRO A 33 -8.36 15.37 12.69
N LYS A 34 -7.89 15.90 13.82
CA LYS A 34 -6.95 15.18 14.67
C LYS A 34 -7.68 14.16 15.54
N GLY A 35 -6.90 13.27 16.13
CA GLY A 35 -7.36 12.33 17.14
C GLY A 35 -6.19 11.61 17.79
N GLU A 36 -6.47 11.00 18.93
CA GLU A 36 -5.49 10.30 19.73
C GLU A 36 -5.37 8.85 19.24
N CYS A 37 -4.15 8.48 18.83
CA CYS A 37 -3.80 7.13 18.44
C CYS A 37 -2.73 6.60 19.42
N THR A 38 -3.02 5.48 20.07
CA THR A 38 -2.07 4.78 20.97
C THR A 38 -0.81 4.32 20.24
N GLY A 39 -0.91 4.16 18.91
CA GLY A 39 0.17 3.68 18.05
C GLY A 39 0.56 2.23 18.36
N CYS A 40 -0.42 1.42 18.74
CA CYS A 40 -0.27 -0.03 18.99
C CYS A 40 0.09 -0.85 17.74
N GLY A 41 -0.08 -0.29 16.53
CA GLY A 41 0.28 -0.93 15.27
C GLY A 41 -0.62 -2.10 14.85
N ASN A 42 -1.80 -2.26 15.47
CA ASN A 42 -2.77 -3.31 15.14
C ASN A 42 -3.39 -3.13 13.74
N CYS A 43 -3.49 -1.89 13.26
CA CYS A 43 -3.97 -1.57 11.91
C CYS A 43 -2.92 -1.77 10.81
N CYS A 44 -1.64 -1.93 11.17
CA CYS A 44 -0.53 -1.99 10.22
C CYS A 44 -0.33 -3.41 9.68
N MET A 45 -1.36 -3.98 9.04
CA MET A 45 -1.39 -5.38 8.63
C MET A 45 -1.74 -5.62 7.16
N GLU A 46 -2.02 -4.57 6.39
CA GLU A 46 -2.33 -4.68 4.96
C GLU A 46 -1.63 -3.59 4.12
N SER A 47 -1.45 -3.87 2.84
CA SER A 47 -1.13 -2.88 1.80
C SER A 47 -2.37 -2.03 1.58
N VAL A 48 -2.31 -0.76 1.96
CA VAL A 48 -3.42 0.17 1.73
C VAL A 48 -3.32 0.74 0.31
N GLY A 49 -4.48 0.96 -0.32
CA GLY A 49 -4.56 1.75 -1.56
C GLY A 49 -3.95 3.13 -1.36
N ILE A 50 -3.17 3.61 -2.32
CA ILE A 50 -2.57 4.94 -2.28
C ILE A 50 -2.64 5.61 -3.65
N ASN A 51 -2.54 6.93 -3.67
CA ASN A 51 -2.39 7.71 -4.89
C ASN A 51 -0.93 7.74 -5.35
N LEU A 52 -0.71 8.09 -6.63
CA LEU A 52 0.63 8.18 -7.20
C LEU A 52 1.48 9.21 -6.45
N ILE A 53 0.93 10.38 -6.13
CA ILE A 53 1.66 11.42 -5.38
C ILE A 53 2.10 10.94 -4.00
N GLU A 54 1.31 10.09 -3.34
CA GLU A 54 1.66 9.48 -2.06
C GLU A 54 2.80 8.47 -2.23
N PHE A 55 2.76 7.65 -3.28
CA PHE A 55 3.88 6.76 -3.63
C PHE A 55 5.17 7.56 -3.87
N LEU A 56 5.12 8.62 -4.67
CA LEU A 56 6.27 9.48 -4.94
C LEU A 56 6.81 10.12 -3.66
N ASN A 57 5.93 10.53 -2.74
CA ASN A 57 6.32 11.09 -1.46
C ASN A 57 7.05 10.07 -0.58
N ILE A 58 6.51 8.85 -0.46
CA ILE A 58 7.14 7.74 0.27
C ILE A 58 8.47 7.36 -0.39
N PHE A 59 8.51 7.25 -1.71
CA PHE A 59 9.72 6.92 -2.45
C PHE A 59 10.82 7.98 -2.22
N ASN A 60 10.47 9.27 -2.34
CA ASN A 60 11.38 10.39 -2.06
C ASN A 60 11.90 10.35 -0.62
N TYR A 61 11.03 10.08 0.36
CA TYR A 61 11.41 9.95 1.77
C TYR A 61 12.42 8.84 2.04
N LEU A 62 12.41 7.77 1.24
CA LEU A 62 13.31 6.63 1.38
C LEU A 62 14.64 6.80 0.62
N GLN A 63 14.80 7.81 -0.24
CA GLN A 63 15.99 7.96 -1.09
C GLN A 63 17.27 8.14 -0.29
N ASP A 64 17.22 8.96 0.77
CA ASP A 64 18.33 9.27 1.66
C ASP A 64 18.49 8.28 2.83
N LYS A 65 17.56 7.32 2.98
CA LYS A 65 17.52 6.33 4.07
C LYS A 65 17.81 4.94 3.55
N SER A 66 19.02 4.72 3.06
CA SER A 66 19.44 3.48 2.36
C SER A 66 19.09 2.20 3.13
N GLU A 67 19.40 2.14 4.41
CA GLU A 67 19.13 0.97 5.26
C GLU A 67 17.62 0.73 5.44
N LEU A 68 16.84 1.78 5.68
CA LEU A 68 15.39 1.69 5.78
C LEU A 68 14.78 1.23 4.45
N ARG A 69 15.26 1.79 3.32
CA ARG A 69 14.82 1.41 1.99
C ARG A 69 15.08 -0.07 1.71
N LYS A 70 16.29 -0.56 1.98
CA LYS A 70 16.66 -1.97 1.81
C LYS A 70 15.75 -2.90 2.61
N LYS A 71 15.58 -2.61 3.91
CA LYS A 71 14.69 -3.38 4.80
C LYS A 71 13.23 -3.33 4.37
N SER A 72 12.77 -2.18 3.86
CA SER A 72 11.39 -2.02 3.39
C SER A 72 11.16 -2.83 2.11
N ILE A 73 12.08 -2.76 1.14
CA ILE A 73 11.99 -3.54 -0.11
C ILE A 73 12.04 -5.04 0.18
N ASP A 74 12.91 -5.48 1.10
CA ASP A 74 12.97 -6.89 1.54
C ASP A 74 11.60 -7.41 1.98
N ARG A 75 10.91 -6.62 2.83
CA ARG A 75 9.59 -6.96 3.34
C ARG A 75 8.47 -6.77 2.33
N ILE A 76 8.58 -5.82 1.42
CA ILE A 76 7.65 -5.63 0.29
C ILE A 76 7.66 -6.86 -0.62
N ILE A 77 8.85 -7.38 -0.93
CA ILE A 77 9.01 -8.61 -1.72
C ILE A 77 8.34 -9.78 -0.99
N ASP A 78 8.62 -9.97 0.31
CA ASP A 78 7.98 -11.03 1.09
C ASP A 78 6.47 -10.86 1.15
N TYR A 79 5.97 -9.66 1.42
CA TYR A 79 4.54 -9.36 1.46
C TYR A 79 3.87 -9.73 0.15
N TYR A 80 4.39 -9.22 -0.98
CA TYR A 80 3.75 -9.38 -2.28
C TYR A 80 3.74 -10.84 -2.73
N PHE A 81 4.88 -11.54 -2.65
CA PHE A 81 5.01 -12.89 -3.21
C PHE A 81 4.40 -13.98 -2.32
N LEU A 82 4.21 -13.73 -1.01
CA LEU A 82 3.65 -14.69 -0.08
C LEU A 82 2.20 -14.40 0.32
N GLU A 83 1.57 -13.35 -0.21
CA GLU A 83 0.21 -12.91 0.13
C GLU A 83 -0.85 -14.02 0.04
N PHE A 84 -0.72 -14.94 -0.91
CA PHE A 84 -1.67 -16.06 -1.09
C PHE A 84 -1.43 -17.23 -0.14
N MET A 85 -0.29 -17.22 0.57
CA MET A 85 0.16 -18.31 1.43
C MET A 85 0.04 -17.97 2.90
N GLU A 86 0.39 -16.74 3.27
CA GLU A 86 0.38 -16.26 4.65
C GLU A 86 0.11 -14.76 4.71
N LYS A 87 -0.45 -14.29 5.84
CA LYS A 87 -0.61 -12.87 6.09
C LYS A 87 0.65 -12.31 6.73
N LYS A 88 1.13 -11.19 6.17
CA LYS A 88 2.27 -10.45 6.68
C LYS A 88 1.83 -9.07 7.13
N SER A 89 2.50 -8.54 8.14
CA SER A 89 2.31 -7.15 8.56
C SER A 89 2.75 -6.17 7.48
N CYS A 90 2.31 -4.92 7.59
CA CYS A 90 2.76 -3.83 6.73
C CYS A 90 4.30 -3.82 6.64
N PRO A 91 4.90 -3.72 5.44
CA PRO A 91 6.35 -3.73 5.29
C PRO A 91 7.10 -2.62 6.05
N PHE A 92 6.39 -1.54 6.39
CA PHE A 92 6.94 -0.41 7.13
C PHE A 92 6.73 -0.48 8.65
N LYS A 93 6.09 -1.55 9.18
CA LYS A 93 5.86 -1.73 10.62
C LYS A 93 7.09 -2.32 11.30
N ASP A 94 7.75 -1.62 12.21
CA ASP A 94 8.92 -2.11 12.93
C ASP A 94 8.61 -3.19 13.99
N GLU A 95 9.67 -3.71 14.58
CA GLU A 95 9.68 -4.69 15.66
C GLU A 95 8.99 -4.21 16.95
N ASN A 96 8.88 -2.90 17.15
CA ASN A 96 8.21 -2.25 18.29
C ASN A 96 6.77 -1.80 17.94
N ASN A 97 6.20 -2.33 16.84
CA ASN A 97 4.88 -1.97 16.32
C ASN A 97 4.72 -0.51 15.86
N ARG A 98 5.80 0.20 15.54
CA ARG A 98 5.79 1.58 15.04
C ARG A 98 5.94 1.63 13.53
N CYS A 99 5.44 2.70 12.91
CA CYS A 99 5.57 2.90 11.47
C CYS A 99 6.89 3.61 11.15
N LYS A 100 7.74 2.99 10.33
CA LYS A 100 9.03 3.56 9.89
C LYS A 100 8.89 4.71 8.87
N ILE A 101 7.69 4.91 8.31
CA ILE A 101 7.37 6.00 7.39
C ILE A 101 6.25 6.89 7.95
N TYR A 102 6.15 7.02 9.27
CA TYR A 102 5.01 7.67 9.92
C TYR A 102 4.73 9.08 9.39
N GLU A 103 5.76 9.86 9.10
CA GLU A 103 5.69 11.23 8.60
C GLU A 103 5.01 11.31 7.22
N VAL A 104 5.33 10.36 6.34
CA VAL A 104 4.82 10.29 4.96
C VAL A 104 3.78 9.18 4.77
N ARG A 105 3.12 8.75 5.87
CA ARG A 105 2.08 7.73 5.80
C ARG A 105 0.92 8.19 4.91
N PRO A 106 0.32 7.29 4.12
CA PRO A 106 -0.74 7.66 3.17
C PRO A 106 -2.07 7.95 3.87
N LEU A 107 -2.99 8.55 3.12
CA LEU A 107 -4.31 9.01 3.56
C LEU A 107 -5.08 7.89 4.26
N ASN A 108 -5.11 6.69 3.67
CA ASN A 108 -5.82 5.55 4.26
C ASN A 108 -5.29 5.17 5.66
N CYS A 109 -3.99 5.31 5.91
CA CYS A 109 -3.42 5.11 7.25
C CYS A 109 -3.81 6.24 8.22
N ARG A 110 -3.94 7.48 7.73
CA ARG A 110 -4.37 8.63 8.54
C ARG A 110 -5.85 8.56 8.89
N LEU A 111 -6.67 8.10 7.96
CA LEU A 111 -8.12 8.03 8.12
C LEU A 111 -8.61 6.83 8.92
N PHE A 112 -7.81 5.77 9.09
CA PHE A 112 -8.27 4.50 9.67
C PHE A 112 -9.02 4.67 11.01
N GLY A 113 -8.47 5.46 11.94
CA GLY A 113 -9.12 5.73 13.23
C GLY A 113 -10.43 6.53 13.15
N HIS A 114 -10.60 7.33 12.09
CA HIS A 114 -11.76 8.20 11.92
C HIS A 114 -13.00 7.52 11.35
N TRP A 115 -12.96 6.21 11.09
CA TRP A 115 -14.11 5.49 10.58
C TRP A 115 -15.20 5.41 11.65
N LYS A 116 -16.45 5.67 11.24
CA LYS A 116 -17.62 5.23 12.02
C LYS A 116 -17.69 3.70 12.01
N LYS A 117 -18.11 3.12 13.13
CA LYS A 117 -18.17 1.66 13.30
C LYS A 117 -19.11 1.00 12.29
N GLU A 118 -20.21 1.66 11.96
CA GLU A 118 -21.19 1.20 10.97
C GLU A 118 -20.58 1.16 9.56
N ASP A 119 -19.88 2.23 9.17
CA ASP A 119 -19.19 2.32 7.88
C ASP A 119 -18.09 1.25 7.78
N TYR A 120 -17.33 1.05 8.86
CA TYR A 120 -16.31 0.01 8.93
C TYR A 120 -16.93 -1.39 8.76
N ASN A 121 -18.02 -1.68 9.47
CA ASN A 121 -18.68 -3.00 9.39
C ASN A 121 -19.23 -3.27 7.99
N LYS A 122 -19.80 -2.25 7.33
CA LYS A 122 -20.24 -2.35 5.93
C LYS A 122 -19.08 -2.66 5.00
N ASN A 123 -17.99 -1.90 5.10
CA ASN A 123 -16.79 -2.13 4.29
C ASN A 123 -16.17 -3.51 4.54
N LEU A 124 -16.11 -3.95 5.80
CA LEU A 124 -15.59 -5.26 6.17
C LEU A 124 -16.39 -6.39 5.50
N LYS A 125 -17.72 -6.27 5.45
CA LYS A 125 -18.59 -7.22 4.75
C LYS A 125 -18.25 -7.26 3.25
N ASP A 126 -18.19 -6.10 2.61
CA ASP A 126 -17.89 -5.98 1.17
C ASP A 126 -16.52 -6.58 0.83
N VAL A 127 -15.49 -6.29 1.63
CA VAL A 127 -14.14 -6.85 1.47
C VAL A 127 -14.13 -8.36 1.68
N THR A 128 -14.85 -8.87 2.68
CA THR A 128 -14.92 -10.32 2.95
C THR A 128 -15.54 -11.06 1.76
N ASP A 129 -16.60 -10.52 1.17
CA ASP A 129 -17.26 -11.13 0.01
C ASP A 129 -16.34 -11.11 -1.22
N LYS A 130 -15.64 -9.99 -1.47
CA LYS A 130 -14.62 -9.90 -2.53
C LYS A 130 -13.47 -10.90 -2.33
N ASN A 131 -12.98 -11.07 -1.09
CA ASN A 131 -11.92 -12.02 -0.79
C ASN A 131 -12.33 -13.47 -1.08
N LYS A 132 -13.58 -13.84 -0.76
CA LYS A 132 -14.12 -15.16 -1.10
C LYS A 132 -14.25 -15.37 -2.60
N GLN A 133 -14.72 -14.36 -3.34
CA GLN A 133 -14.76 -14.40 -4.80
C GLN A 133 -13.35 -14.56 -5.39
N TYR A 134 -12.39 -13.79 -4.87
CA TYR A 134 -11.00 -13.86 -5.29
C TYR A 134 -10.38 -15.24 -5.01
N LYS A 135 -10.61 -15.84 -3.83
CA LYS A 135 -10.23 -17.23 -3.51
C LYS A 135 -10.72 -18.20 -4.59
N ASN A 136 -11.98 -18.08 -5.01
CA ASN A 136 -12.57 -18.95 -6.03
C ASN A 136 -11.91 -18.74 -7.40
N ILE A 137 -11.68 -17.49 -7.82
CA ILE A 137 -11.00 -17.18 -9.08
C ILE A 137 -9.58 -17.75 -9.07
N MET A 138 -8.84 -17.59 -7.98
CA MET A 138 -7.48 -18.13 -7.84
C MET A 138 -7.44 -19.66 -7.95
N LYS A 139 -8.44 -20.33 -7.37
CA LYS A 139 -8.58 -21.79 -7.47
C LYS A 139 -8.92 -22.23 -8.89
N VAL A 140 -9.92 -21.62 -9.53
CA VAL A 140 -10.40 -22.03 -10.87
C VAL A 140 -9.40 -21.67 -11.97
N LYS A 141 -8.93 -20.42 -12.00
CA LYS A 141 -8.09 -19.92 -13.09
C LYS A 141 -6.63 -20.35 -12.94
N TYR A 142 -6.15 -20.42 -11.71
CA TYR A 142 -4.74 -20.66 -11.45
C TYR A 142 -4.47 -21.95 -10.70
N GLY A 143 -5.46 -22.67 -10.15
CA GLY A 143 -5.20 -23.87 -9.35
C GLY A 143 -4.55 -23.56 -8.00
N ILE A 144 -4.65 -22.34 -7.50
CA ILE A 144 -4.08 -21.91 -6.22
C ILE A 144 -5.14 -22.07 -5.12
N ASN A 145 -4.81 -22.83 -4.08
CA ASN A 145 -5.64 -22.95 -2.88
C ASN A 145 -5.16 -21.97 -1.80
N ILE A 146 -5.84 -20.83 -1.69
CA ILE A 146 -5.62 -19.86 -0.60
C ILE A 146 -6.29 -20.39 0.68
N SER A 147 -5.61 -20.31 1.82
CA SER A 147 -6.15 -20.79 3.09
C SER A 147 -7.29 -19.90 3.61
N ASP A 148 -8.16 -20.48 4.44
CA ASP A 148 -9.22 -19.71 5.11
C ASP A 148 -8.68 -18.70 6.11
N GLU A 149 -7.51 -18.96 6.69
CA GLU A 149 -6.80 -17.99 7.52
C GLU A 149 -6.49 -16.70 6.76
N VAL A 150 -5.93 -16.82 5.54
CA VAL A 150 -5.61 -15.66 4.70
C VAL A 150 -6.88 -14.95 4.23
N VAL A 151 -7.90 -15.70 3.82
CA VAL A 151 -9.14 -15.13 3.24
C VAL A 151 -10.00 -14.44 4.30
N ASN A 152 -10.06 -14.99 5.52
CA ASN A 152 -10.90 -14.46 6.60
C ASN A 152 -10.14 -13.52 7.55
N TYR A 153 -8.85 -13.28 7.30
CA TYR A 153 -8.09 -12.28 8.03
C TYR A 153 -8.77 -10.92 7.93
N LYS A 154 -8.84 -10.20 9.05
CA LYS A 154 -9.39 -8.86 9.12
C LYS A 154 -8.64 -8.01 10.12
N ILE A 155 -8.37 -6.77 9.72
CA ILE A 155 -7.98 -5.73 10.66
C ILE A 155 -9.24 -5.35 11.44
N LYS A 156 -9.22 -5.49 12.76
CA LYS A 156 -10.37 -5.14 13.62
C LYS A 156 -10.60 -3.63 13.64
N TYR A 157 -11.84 -3.22 13.92
CA TYR A 157 -12.16 -1.82 14.20
C TYR A 157 -11.28 -1.30 15.34
N CYS A 158 -10.82 -0.06 15.25
CA CYS A 158 -10.04 0.56 16.31
C CYS A 158 -10.98 1.09 17.40
N GLU A 159 -11.10 0.37 18.51
CA GLU A 159 -11.90 0.83 19.66
C GLU A 159 -11.15 1.85 20.54
N GLU A 160 -9.83 1.99 20.36
CA GLU A 160 -8.96 2.86 21.18
C GLU A 160 -8.77 4.27 20.59
N PHE A 161 -9.07 4.46 19.31
CA PHE A 161 -8.85 5.77 18.68
C PHE A 161 -9.91 6.77 19.15
N MET A 162 -9.47 7.92 19.64
CA MET A 162 -10.38 8.99 20.09
C MET A 162 -10.26 10.19 19.15
N PRO A 163 -11.26 10.47 18.29
CA PRO A 163 -11.24 11.69 17.48
C PRO A 163 -11.37 12.92 18.39
N GLU A 164 -10.67 14.01 18.06
CA GLU A 164 -10.73 15.26 18.84
C GLU A 164 -12.14 15.86 18.88
N ASN A 165 -12.85 15.78 17.75
CA ASN A 165 -14.20 16.35 17.61
C ASN A 165 -15.25 15.27 17.29
N LYS A 166 -15.10 14.59 16.16
CA LYS A 166 -16.04 13.55 15.70
C LYS A 166 -15.39 12.57 14.73
N TYR A 167 -16.00 11.40 14.61
CA TYR A 167 -15.71 10.48 13.50
C TYR A 167 -16.14 11.08 12.17
N LEU A 168 -15.40 10.76 11.12
CA LEU A 168 -15.65 11.26 9.77
C LEU A 168 -16.74 10.42 9.09
N SER A 169 -17.68 11.10 8.44
CA SER A 169 -18.61 10.46 7.52
C SER A 169 -17.88 9.90 6.29
N LYS A 170 -18.52 8.95 5.59
CA LYS A 170 -18.01 8.46 4.31
C LYS A 170 -17.73 9.57 3.29
N SER A 171 -18.62 10.56 3.19
CA SER A 171 -18.47 11.69 2.25
C SER A 171 -17.22 12.53 2.57
N GLU A 172 -17.01 12.87 3.84
CA GLU A 172 -15.82 13.62 4.27
C GLU A 172 -14.53 12.85 3.95
N ARG A 173 -14.51 11.53 4.19
CA ARG A 173 -13.35 10.68 3.86
C ARG A 173 -13.07 10.62 2.35
N LEU A 174 -14.12 10.51 1.53
CA LEU A 174 -13.99 10.49 0.08
C LEU A 174 -13.50 11.84 -0.47
N ASN A 175 -13.96 12.96 0.09
CA ASN A 175 -13.49 14.29 -0.31
C ASN A 175 -11.96 14.45 -0.16
N PHE A 176 -11.35 13.86 0.88
CA PHE A 176 -9.89 13.84 0.99
C PHE A 176 -9.22 13.02 -0.12
N ALA A 177 -9.79 11.86 -0.49
CA ALA A 177 -9.27 11.05 -1.58
C ALA A 177 -9.38 11.78 -2.92
N ASP A 178 -10.50 12.45 -3.17
CA ASP A 178 -10.73 13.25 -4.38
C ASP A 178 -9.71 14.41 -4.48
N ASN A 179 -9.45 15.11 -3.37
CA ASN A 179 -8.45 16.18 -3.33
C ASN A 179 -7.03 15.71 -3.65
N ILE A 180 -6.66 14.50 -3.19
CA ILE A 180 -5.35 13.91 -3.54
C ILE A 180 -5.32 13.46 -5.00
N MET A 181 -6.42 12.91 -5.53
CA MET A 181 -6.53 12.49 -6.93
C MET A 181 -6.38 13.67 -7.92
N VAL A 182 -6.75 14.89 -7.52
CA VAL A 182 -6.46 16.11 -8.29
C VAL A 182 -4.94 16.32 -8.44
N LEU A 183 -4.14 16.01 -7.42
CA LEU A 183 -2.68 16.11 -7.51
C LEU A 183 -2.12 15.08 -8.50
N ASP A 184 -2.64 13.85 -8.49
CA ASP A 184 -2.25 12.81 -9.46
C ASP A 184 -2.54 13.26 -10.90
N SER A 185 -3.71 13.88 -11.12
CA SER A 185 -4.11 14.37 -12.44
C SER A 185 -3.13 15.41 -13.01
N SER A 186 -2.44 16.17 -12.16
CA SER A 186 -1.38 17.10 -12.60
C SER A 186 -0.14 16.39 -13.16
N LEU A 187 0.18 15.20 -12.65
CA LEU A 187 1.30 14.37 -13.12
C LEU A 187 0.96 13.71 -14.46
N PHE A 188 -0.24 13.14 -14.57
CA PHE A 188 -0.71 12.45 -15.78
C PHE A 188 -0.97 13.41 -16.95
N SER A 189 -1.71 14.50 -16.73
CA SER A 189 -2.07 15.44 -17.79
C SER A 189 -0.87 16.15 -18.44
N LYS A 190 0.26 16.20 -17.74
CA LYS A 190 1.52 16.76 -18.24
C LYS A 190 2.43 15.72 -18.88
N GLY A 191 2.02 14.46 -18.93
CA GLY A 191 2.81 13.37 -19.52
C GLY A 191 4.15 13.14 -18.81
N VAL A 192 4.25 13.52 -17.53
CA VAL A 192 5.49 13.32 -16.73
C VAL A 192 5.72 11.83 -16.47
N ILE A 193 4.62 11.08 -16.41
CA ILE A 193 4.58 9.64 -16.21
C ILE A 193 3.37 9.08 -16.96
N ASP A 194 3.60 7.98 -17.68
CA ASP A 194 2.58 7.26 -18.42
C ASP A 194 2.47 5.85 -17.88
N ILE A 195 1.58 5.67 -16.91
CA ILE A 195 1.27 4.39 -16.28
C ILE A 195 -0.24 4.18 -16.28
N GLU A 196 -0.68 2.93 -16.42
CA GLU A 196 -2.10 2.59 -16.38
C GLU A 196 -2.76 3.13 -15.09
N PHE A 197 -3.86 3.88 -15.23
CA PHE A 197 -4.63 4.34 -14.09
C PHE A 197 -5.46 3.19 -13.52
N ARG A 198 -5.05 2.68 -12.35
CA ARG A 198 -5.72 1.59 -11.62
C ARG A 198 -5.45 1.71 -10.13
N ASP A 199 -6.34 1.12 -9.33
CA ASP A 199 -6.14 0.99 -7.90
C ASP A 199 -4.87 0.18 -7.61
N ARG A 200 -3.93 0.78 -6.87
CA ARG A 200 -2.70 0.15 -6.41
C ARG A 200 -2.51 0.43 -4.93
N GLY A 201 -2.09 -0.59 -4.20
CA GLY A 201 -1.59 -0.38 -2.85
C GLY A 201 -0.14 0.06 -2.85
N VAL A 202 0.34 0.45 -1.68
CA VAL A 202 1.74 0.85 -1.50
C VAL A 202 2.72 -0.26 -1.92
N VAL A 203 2.39 -1.52 -1.61
CA VAL A 203 3.23 -2.67 -1.99
C VAL A 203 3.29 -2.80 -3.51
N GLU A 204 2.15 -2.72 -4.18
CA GLU A 204 2.03 -2.84 -5.63
C GLU A 204 2.83 -1.77 -6.35
N TYR A 205 2.78 -0.51 -5.91
CA TYR A 205 3.61 0.55 -6.50
C TYR A 205 5.10 0.24 -6.40
N PHE A 206 5.58 -0.25 -5.26
CA PHE A 206 6.99 -0.62 -5.12
C PHE A 206 7.34 -1.84 -5.97
N ILE A 207 6.46 -2.84 -6.07
CA ILE A 207 6.70 -4.00 -6.94
C ILE A 207 6.73 -3.59 -8.41
N ASP A 208 5.79 -2.76 -8.86
CA ASP A 208 5.76 -2.23 -10.23
C ASP A 208 6.98 -1.33 -10.51
N SER A 209 7.59 -0.73 -9.49
CA SER A 209 8.86 0.03 -9.61
C SER A 209 10.11 -0.85 -9.75
N LEU A 210 10.02 -2.11 -9.35
CA LEU A 210 11.12 -3.07 -9.33
C LEU A 210 11.04 -4.09 -10.47
N LEU A 211 9.83 -4.45 -10.88
CA LEU A 211 9.53 -5.54 -11.82
C LEU A 211 8.43 -5.14 -12.80
N ASP A 212 8.37 -5.83 -13.93
CA ASP A 212 7.19 -5.80 -14.79
C ASP A 212 5.99 -6.43 -14.07
N GLN A 213 4.80 -5.85 -14.25
CA GLN A 213 3.55 -6.27 -13.60
C GLN A 213 3.16 -7.70 -13.99
N ASN A 214 3.26 -8.06 -15.28
CA ASN A 214 2.93 -9.41 -15.73
C ASN A 214 3.97 -10.41 -15.22
N MET A 215 5.25 -10.04 -15.25
CA MET A 215 6.33 -10.86 -14.73
C MET A 215 6.18 -11.13 -13.23
N SER A 216 5.98 -10.08 -12.42
CA SER A 216 5.81 -10.20 -10.97
C SER A 216 4.59 -11.04 -10.61
N TYR A 217 3.46 -10.83 -11.29
CA TYR A 217 2.26 -11.63 -11.09
C TYR A 217 2.47 -13.11 -11.46
N ASN A 218 3.12 -13.40 -12.59
CA ASN A 218 3.43 -14.76 -13.02
C ASN A 218 4.34 -15.49 -12.01
N ILE A 219 5.33 -14.78 -11.47
CA ILE A 219 6.21 -15.33 -10.42
C ILE A 219 5.42 -15.60 -9.14
N LYS A 220 4.55 -14.67 -8.72
CA LYS A 220 3.67 -14.85 -7.55
C LYS A 220 2.77 -16.08 -7.68
N VAL A 221 2.16 -16.28 -8.85
CA VAL A 221 1.36 -17.48 -9.16
C VAL A 221 2.19 -18.76 -9.04
N ARG A 222 3.41 -18.77 -9.59
CA ARG A 222 4.30 -19.94 -9.53
C ARG A 222 4.72 -20.26 -8.10
N ILE A 223 5.17 -19.26 -7.34
CA ILE A 223 5.56 -19.38 -5.93
C ILE A 223 4.42 -19.94 -5.09
N SER A 224 3.19 -19.51 -5.37
CA SER A 224 2.00 -19.93 -4.63
C SER A 224 1.59 -21.39 -4.90
N LYS A 225 2.05 -21.99 -6.00
CA LYS A 225 1.84 -23.41 -6.33
C LYS A 225 2.94 -24.30 -5.75
N GLU A 226 4.18 -23.84 -5.82
CA GLU A 226 5.36 -24.62 -5.45
C GLU A 226 5.94 -24.13 -4.12
N ARG A 227 5.30 -24.50 -3.01
CA ARG A 227 5.71 -24.03 -1.68
C ARG A 227 7.15 -24.38 -1.33
N ASP A 228 7.67 -25.52 -1.77
CA ASP A 228 9.03 -25.97 -1.45
C ASP A 228 10.11 -25.12 -2.13
N THR A 229 9.82 -24.56 -3.32
CA THR A 229 10.76 -23.72 -4.08
C THR A 229 10.56 -22.23 -3.82
N SER A 230 9.47 -21.84 -3.13
CA SER A 230 9.11 -20.46 -2.81
C SER A 230 10.25 -19.68 -2.16
N LYS A 231 10.80 -20.19 -1.05
CA LYS A 231 11.88 -19.56 -0.29
C LYS A 231 13.10 -19.30 -1.16
N ARG A 232 13.55 -20.30 -1.92
CA ARG A 232 14.71 -20.19 -2.82
C ARG A 232 14.49 -19.13 -3.90
N THR A 233 13.29 -19.09 -4.48
CA THR A 233 12.92 -18.11 -5.52
C THR A 233 12.90 -16.70 -4.95
N ILE A 234 12.27 -16.50 -3.80
CA ILE A 234 12.23 -15.19 -3.12
C ILE A 234 13.63 -14.74 -2.73
N SER A 235 14.48 -15.61 -2.16
CA SER A 235 15.87 -15.27 -1.85
C SER A 235 16.71 -14.92 -3.08
N ARG A 236 16.38 -15.45 -4.26
CA ARG A 236 17.00 -15.04 -5.53
C ARG A 236 16.52 -13.66 -5.96
N LEU A 237 15.21 -13.40 -5.90
CA LEU A 237 14.65 -12.09 -6.21
C LEU A 237 15.23 -10.99 -5.33
N LYS A 238 15.27 -11.22 -4.02
CA LYS A 238 15.86 -10.28 -3.05
C LYS A 238 17.29 -9.90 -3.41
N ARG A 239 18.14 -10.87 -3.76
CA ARG A 239 19.54 -10.61 -4.19
C ARG A 239 19.66 -9.79 -5.47
N ILE A 240 18.67 -9.87 -6.36
CA ILE A 240 18.68 -9.13 -7.64
C ILE A 240 18.13 -7.71 -7.44
N LEU A 241 17.08 -7.57 -6.62
CA LEU A 241 16.30 -6.34 -6.50
C LEU A 241 16.78 -5.41 -5.38
N ILE A 242 17.40 -5.97 -4.33
CA ILE A 242 17.95 -5.19 -3.21
C ILE A 242 19.44 -4.98 -3.50
N LYS A 243 19.78 -3.78 -3.95
CA LYS A 243 21.17 -3.32 -4.14
C LYS A 243 21.57 -2.42 -2.98
#